data_AF-A0A1I1LHR5-F1
#
_entry.id   AF-A0A1I1LHR5-F1
#
_cell.length_a   1.000
_cell.length_b   1.000
_cell.length_c   1.000
_cell.angle_alpha   90.00
_cell.angle_beta   90.00
_cell.angle_gamma   90.00
#
_symmetry.space_group_name_H-M   'P 1'
#
loop_
_entity.id
_entity.type
_entity.pdbx_description
1 polymer ?
#
loop_
_entity_poly.entity_id
_entity_poly.type
_entity_poly.pdbx_seq_one_letter_code
_entity_poly.pdbx_strand_id
1 'polypeptide(L)' 'MAKKGQTFQTYTEELKQETIRLRLEEGRALREIRELLEVKSDKKLI' A
#
# COMPACT_ATOMS: atom_id res chain seq x y z
N MET A 1 4.90 -22.14 -2.13
CA MET A 1 6.28 -22.09 -1.59
C MET A 1 6.91 -20.77 -2.02
N ALA A 2 7.29 -19.91 -1.07
CA ALA A 2 7.94 -18.63 -1.37
C ALA A 2 9.39 -18.87 -1.84
N LYS A 3 9.82 -18.20 -2.92
CA LYS A 3 11.21 -18.34 -3.41
C LYS A 3 12.17 -17.63 -2.46
N LYS A 4 13.33 -18.25 -2.20
CA LYS A 4 14.43 -17.66 -1.42
C LYS A 4 14.84 -16.34 -2.09
N GLY A 5 14.66 -15.22 -1.39
CA GLY A 5 14.84 -13.85 -1.92
C GLY A 5 13.55 -13.07 -2.18
N GLN A 6 12.37 -13.67 -1.98
CA GLN A 6 11.09 -12.98 -2.07
C GLN A 6 10.81 -12.21 -0.76
N THR A 7 11.22 -10.96 -0.70
CA THR A 7 10.77 -10.02 0.34
C THR A 7 9.34 -9.63 0.02
N PHE A 8 8.38 -10.11 0.80
CA PHE A 8 7.06 -9.50 0.81
C PHE A 8 7.22 -8.18 1.55
N GLN A 9 6.96 -7.05 0.88
CA GLN A 9 6.74 -5.79 1.59
C GLN A 9 5.46 -6.00 2.40
N THR A 10 5.62 -6.39 3.66
CA THR A 10 4.52 -6.41 4.60
C THR A 10 4.30 -4.97 5.00
N TYR A 11 3.38 -4.30 4.32
CA TYR A 11 2.95 -2.98 4.74
C TYR A 11 2.36 -3.09 6.15
N THR A 12 2.76 -2.17 7.02
CA THR A 12 2.26 -2.10 8.39
C THR A 12 0.75 -1.85 8.38
N GLU A 13 0.06 -2.26 9.44
CA GLU A 13 -1.37 -1.97 9.58
C GLU A 13 -1.64 -0.46 9.54
N GLU A 14 -0.71 0.35 10.03
CA GLU A 14 -0.74 1.82 9.95
C GLU A 14 -0.82 2.30 8.49
N LEU A 15 -0.02 1.73 7.59
CA LEU A 15 -0.03 2.10 6.18
C LEU A 15 -1.36 1.71 5.49
N LYS A 16 -1.96 0.60 5.90
CA LYS A 16 -3.27 0.16 5.41
C LYS A 16 -4.38 1.08 5.90
N GLN A 17 -4.35 1.48 7.18
CA GLN A 17 -5.32 2.41 7.76
C GLN A 17 -5.24 3.78 7.07
N GLU A 18 -4.02 4.29 6.84
CA GLU A 18 -3.83 5.56 6.14
C GLU A 18 -4.32 5.48 4.68
N THR A 19 -4.08 4.34 4.00
CA THR A 19 -4.61 4.09 2.65
C THR A 19 -6.15 4.11 2.63
N ILE A 20 -6.79 3.45 3.60
CA ILE A 20 -8.25 3.40 3.72
C ILE A 20 -8.80 4.81 4.00
N ARG A 21 -8.16 5.55 4.91
CA ARG A 21 -8.53 6.92 5.25
C ARG A 21 -8.44 7.84 4.04
N LEU A 22 -7.32 7.87 3.33
CA LEU A 22 -7.13 8.68 2.13
C LEU A 22 -8.13 8.33 1.01
N ARG A 23 -8.52 7.05 0.91
CA ARG A 23 -9.49 6.59 -0.08
C ARG A 23 -10.92 6.97 0.28
N LEU A 24 -11.30 6.84 1.55
CA LEU A 24 -12.68 7.06 2.01
C LEU A 24 -12.98 8.52 2.35
N GLU A 25 -12.03 9.23 2.97
CA GLU A 25 -12.21 10.63 3.40
C GLU A 25 -11.92 11.61 2.26
N GLU A 26 -10.81 11.40 1.54
CA GLU A 26 -10.35 12.32 0.49
C GLU A 26 -10.75 11.87 -0.92
N GLY A 27 -11.35 10.67 -1.06
CA GLY A 27 -11.74 10.13 -2.36
C GLY A 27 -10.57 9.88 -3.33
N ARG A 28 -9.33 9.87 -2.82
CA ARG A 28 -8.12 9.83 -3.65
C ARG A 28 -8.02 8.56 -4.47
N ALA A 29 -7.45 8.65 -5.65
CA ALA A 29 -7.15 7.48 -6.46
C ALA A 29 -6.04 6.65 -5.79
N LEU A 30 -6.11 5.31 -5.91
CA LEU A 30 -5.05 4.42 -5.39
C LEU A 30 -3.66 4.79 -5.92
N ARG A 31 -3.58 5.38 -7.13
CA ARG A 31 -2.32 5.89 -7.69
C ARG A 31 -1.75 7.05 -6.88
N GLU A 32 -2.58 8.04 -6.52
CA GLU A 32 -2.16 9.19 -5.73
C GLU A 32 -1.76 8.76 -4.32
N ILE A 33 -2.51 7.82 -3.73
CA ILE A 33 -2.19 7.27 -2.40
C ILE A 33 -0.84 6.54 -2.44
N ARG A 34 -0.53 5.81 -3.51
CA ARG A 34 0.79 5.17 -3.69
C ARG A 34 1.92 6.17 -3.83
N GLU A 35 1.69 7.26 -4.57
CA GLU A 35 2.68 8.33 -4.73
C GLU A 35 2.91 9.05 -3.38
N LEU A 36 1.85 9.31 -2.61
CA LEU A 36 1.91 9.90 -1.27
C LEU A 36 2.62 9.00 -0.25
N LEU A 37 2.38 7.70 -0.30
CA LEU A 37 2.94 6.72 0.63
C LEU A 37 4.28 6.12 0.13
N GLU A 38 4.84 6.66 -0.96
CA GLU A 38 6.06 6.19 -1.61
C GLU A 38 6.09 4.67 -1.88
N VAL A 39 4.92 4.08 -2.14
CA VAL A 39 4.76 2.65 -2.35
C VAL A 39 5.18 2.29 -3.78
N LYS A 40 6.36 1.70 -3.92
CA LYS A 40 6.98 1.38 -5.21
C LYS A 40 6.39 0.17 -5.95
N SER A 41 5.43 -0.57 -5.39
CA SER A 41 4.89 -1.78 -6.05
C SER A 41 3.40 -2.02 -5.79
N ASP A 42 2.66 -2.41 -6.84
CA ASP A 42 1.25 -2.84 -6.78
C ASP A 42 1.04 -4.16 -6.01
N LYS A 43 2.11 -4.84 -5.60
CA LYS A 43 2.01 -6.11 -4.88
C LYS A 43 1.58 -5.86 -3.42
N LYS A 44 0.27 -5.96 -3.19
CA LYS A 44 -0.46 -5.98 -1.90
C LYS A 44 -0.68 -4.64 -1.21
N LEU A 45 -1.38 -3.69 -1.83
CA LEU A 45 -2.03 -2.62 -1.05
C LEU A 45 -3.46 -2.99 -0.60
N ILE A 46 -4.02 -4.12 -1.06
CA ILE A 46 -5.34 -4.65 -0.68
C ILE A 46 -5.25 -6.18 -0.66
#